data_AF-A0A2J0LJ09-F1
#
_entry.id   AF-A0A2J0LJ09-F1
#
_cell.length_a   1.000
_cell.length_b   1.000
_cell.length_c   1.000
_cell.angle_alpha   90.00
_cell.angle_beta   90.00
_cell.angle_gamma   90.00
#
_symmetry.space_group_name_H-M   'P 1'
#
loop_
_entity.id
_entity.type
_entity.pdbx_description
1 polymer ?
#
loop_
_entity_poly.entity_id
_entity_poly.type
_entity_poly.pdbx_seq_one_letter_code
_entity_poly.pdbx_strand_id
1 'polypeptide(L)'
;VVFNHFGPGWTITEMDYGRKDILWPGVIRFHHLSMTLKLDQAYFIKADELSFNNFWMLVRGTEAPVVKALGVSLQSEPIKAQDCRINAAMDFSHLQLETLKGDAACRQLQLAGNSFSNFAAQLDGTAEWLKMKNISTRYLNGPVEGEAAFGFSQALSYVFDLRFHDLALDENMFDGSVIGVVNGTFQANGFADRLNNFEIVMDAPSGAKIKSGLLQSLVPYLPAKSDVRKRLEKAIAASGYVYYDTGHAVFRKSGVNTASADIHLTARELNVILNPVIDVNIEGGLQSVFEMLEFFLNPKGQEES
;
A
#
# COMPACT_ATOMS: atom_id res chain seq x y z
N VAL A 1 -20.48 -8.89 -28.69
CA VAL A 1 -19.83 -7.59 -28.42
C VAL A 1 -18.42 -7.90 -27.98
N VAL A 2 -17.43 -7.53 -28.78
CA VAL A 2 -16.02 -7.71 -28.44
C VAL A 2 -15.62 -6.46 -27.63
N PHE A 3 -15.42 -6.63 -26.33
CA PHE A 3 -14.97 -5.55 -25.44
C PHE A 3 -13.46 -5.38 -25.61
N ASN A 4 -13.01 -4.78 -26.73
CA ASN A 4 -11.56 -4.65 -27.00
C ASN A 4 -10.88 -3.52 -26.21
N HIS A 5 -11.64 -2.64 -25.56
CA HIS A 5 -11.10 -1.48 -24.85
C HIS A 5 -11.68 -1.40 -23.45
N PHE A 6 -10.81 -1.53 -22.45
CA PHE A 6 -11.13 -1.42 -21.02
C PHE A 6 -10.92 0.03 -20.50
N GLY A 7 -10.23 0.87 -21.29
CA GLY A 7 -9.90 2.28 -21.02
C GLY A 7 -8.78 2.75 -21.97
N PRO A 8 -8.38 4.04 -21.93
CA PRO A 8 -7.25 4.53 -22.72
C PRO A 8 -5.96 3.74 -22.40
N GLY A 9 -5.30 3.21 -23.42
CA GLY A 9 -4.04 2.45 -23.28
C GLY A 9 -4.18 0.97 -22.87
N TRP A 10 -5.32 0.55 -22.35
CA TRP A 10 -5.53 -0.84 -21.92
C TRP A 10 -6.09 -1.71 -23.05
N THR A 11 -5.41 -2.82 -23.32
CA THR A 11 -5.82 -3.81 -24.33
C THR A 11 -6.05 -5.17 -23.68
N ILE A 12 -7.17 -5.82 -24.00
CA ILE A 12 -7.37 -7.24 -23.65
C ILE A 12 -6.62 -8.08 -24.67
N THR A 13 -5.57 -8.78 -24.24
CA THR A 13 -4.77 -9.63 -25.14
C THR A 13 -5.28 -11.05 -25.18
N GLU A 14 -5.83 -11.54 -24.06
CA GLU A 14 -6.38 -12.87 -23.93
C GLU A 14 -7.62 -12.81 -23.04
N MET A 15 -8.65 -13.58 -23.39
CA MET A 15 -9.86 -13.72 -22.58
C MET A 15 -10.40 -15.12 -22.77
N ASP A 16 -10.55 -15.86 -21.67
CA ASP A 16 -11.23 -17.14 -21.63
C ASP A 16 -12.32 -17.08 -20.57
N TYR A 17 -13.46 -17.67 -20.88
CA TYR A 17 -14.57 -17.76 -19.93
C TYR A 17 -15.21 -19.14 -20.01
N GLY A 18 -15.55 -19.64 -18.82
CA GLY A 18 -16.20 -20.92 -18.69
C GLY A 18 -17.68 -20.85 -19.09
N ARG A 19 -18.49 -21.67 -18.43
CA ARG A 19 -19.94 -21.68 -18.66
C ARG A 19 -20.54 -20.28 -18.46
N LYS A 20 -21.39 -19.88 -19.40
CA LYS A 20 -22.20 -18.67 -19.34
C LYS A 20 -23.67 -19.02 -19.15
N ASP A 21 -24.28 -18.49 -18.10
CA ASP A 21 -25.72 -18.57 -17.89
C ASP A 21 -26.36 -17.20 -18.19
N ILE A 22 -27.47 -17.23 -18.93
CA ILE A 22 -28.33 -16.06 -19.15
C ILE A 22 -29.66 -16.38 -18.50
N LEU A 23 -29.94 -15.75 -17.37
CA LEU A 23 -31.18 -15.95 -16.62
C LEU A 23 -32.10 -14.76 -16.84
N TRP A 24 -33.35 -15.05 -17.21
CA TRP A 24 -34.36 -14.01 -17.38
C TRP A 24 -34.96 -13.63 -16.02
N PRO A 25 -35.16 -12.32 -15.72
CA PRO A 25 -34.82 -11.16 -16.55
C PRO A 25 -33.40 -10.60 -16.30
N GLY A 26 -32.56 -10.69 -17.34
CA GLY A 26 -31.28 -9.99 -17.51
C GLY A 26 -30.24 -10.12 -16.39
N VAL A 27 -30.01 -11.36 -15.94
CA VAL A 27 -28.76 -11.74 -15.29
C VAL A 27 -27.88 -12.44 -16.32
N ILE A 28 -26.65 -11.96 -16.48
CA ILE A 28 -25.60 -12.65 -17.25
C ILE A 28 -24.53 -13.08 -16.25
N ARG A 29 -24.29 -14.37 -16.11
CA ARG A 29 -23.28 -14.94 -15.20
C ARG A 29 -22.24 -15.74 -15.97
N PHE A 30 -20.98 -15.50 -15.66
CA PHE A 30 -19.82 -16.28 -16.08
C PHE A 30 -19.28 -17.03 -14.85
N HIS A 31 -19.25 -18.36 -14.90
CA HIS A 31 -18.77 -19.25 -13.81
C HIS A 31 -17.25 -19.42 -13.75
N HIS A 32 -16.56 -18.82 -14.70
CA HIS A 32 -15.13 -18.68 -14.70
C HIS A 32 -14.81 -17.59 -15.71
N LEU A 33 -13.90 -16.72 -15.35
CA LEU A 33 -13.34 -15.73 -16.25
C LEU A 33 -11.85 -15.64 -15.99
N SER A 34 -11.07 -15.69 -17.06
CA SER A 34 -9.67 -15.30 -17.04
C SER A 34 -9.43 -14.29 -18.16
N MET A 35 -8.68 -13.25 -17.85
CA MET A 35 -8.29 -12.26 -18.83
C MET A 35 -6.87 -11.77 -18.57
N THR A 36 -6.16 -11.48 -19.65
CA THR A 36 -4.88 -10.80 -19.62
C THR A 36 -5.09 -9.39 -20.17
N LEU A 37 -4.87 -8.40 -19.32
CA LEU A 37 -4.86 -6.99 -19.69
C LEU A 37 -3.43 -6.52 -19.90
N LYS A 38 -3.18 -5.72 -20.93
CA LYS A 38 -1.88 -5.10 -21.20
C LYS A 38 -2.03 -3.58 -21.25
N LEU A 39 -1.24 -2.90 -20.44
CA LEU A 39 -0.94 -1.46 -20.55
C LEU A 39 0.54 -1.34 -20.94
N ASP A 40 1.43 -1.24 -19.94
CA ASP A 40 2.88 -1.33 -20.12
C ASP A 40 3.43 -2.72 -19.74
N GLN A 41 2.73 -3.40 -18.83
CA GLN A 41 2.98 -4.77 -18.40
C GLN A 41 1.71 -5.60 -18.49
N ALA A 42 1.84 -6.93 -18.35
CA ALA A 42 0.72 -7.84 -18.32
C ALA A 42 0.09 -7.91 -16.92
N TYR A 43 -1.23 -7.85 -16.87
CA TYR A 43 -2.05 -8.03 -15.68
C TYR A 43 -2.97 -9.22 -15.91
N PHE A 44 -2.83 -10.25 -15.08
CA PHE A 44 -3.63 -11.45 -15.16
C PHE A 44 -4.76 -11.34 -14.15
N ILE A 45 -5.99 -11.36 -14.64
CA ILE A 45 -7.20 -11.31 -13.81
C ILE A 45 -7.91 -12.65 -13.96
N LYS A 46 -8.26 -13.27 -12.85
CA LYS A 46 -9.16 -14.42 -12.80
C LYS A 46 -10.32 -14.11 -11.88
N ALA A 47 -11.50 -14.61 -12.19
CA ALA A 47 -12.67 -14.56 -11.32
C ALA A 47 -13.36 -15.92 -11.36
N ASP A 48 -13.69 -16.45 -10.19
CA ASP A 48 -14.51 -17.65 -10.07
C ASP A 48 -15.95 -17.37 -10.51
N GLU A 49 -16.45 -16.16 -10.27
CA GLU A 49 -17.74 -15.74 -10.83
C GLU A 49 -17.69 -14.26 -11.21
N LEU A 50 -18.20 -13.94 -12.40
CA LEU A 50 -18.56 -12.58 -12.77
C LEU A 50 -20.03 -12.56 -13.18
N SER A 51 -20.84 -11.75 -12.52
CA SER A 51 -22.26 -11.59 -12.84
C SER A 51 -22.62 -10.12 -13.06
N PHE A 52 -23.43 -9.92 -14.09
CA PHE A 52 -24.09 -8.66 -14.42
C PHE A 52 -25.57 -8.86 -14.16
N ASN A 53 -26.06 -8.29 -13.07
CA ASN A 53 -27.48 -8.29 -12.74
C ASN A 53 -28.12 -7.05 -13.34
N ASN A 54 -29.42 -7.15 -13.65
CA ASN A 54 -30.19 -6.05 -14.22
C ASN A 54 -29.63 -5.55 -15.56
N PHE A 55 -28.91 -6.39 -16.31
CA PHE A 55 -28.30 -6.00 -17.58
C PHE A 55 -29.36 -5.54 -18.59
N TRP A 56 -30.57 -6.10 -18.53
CA TRP A 56 -31.69 -5.68 -19.38
C TRP A 56 -32.14 -4.23 -19.10
N MET A 57 -31.82 -3.67 -17.93
CA MET A 57 -32.22 -2.32 -17.54
C MET A 57 -31.36 -1.25 -18.23
N LEU A 58 -30.16 -1.59 -18.72
CA LEU A 58 -29.39 -0.75 -19.67
C LEU A 58 -30.22 -0.38 -20.90
N VAL A 59 -31.08 -1.29 -21.37
CA VAL A 59 -31.93 -1.06 -22.55
C VAL A 59 -33.12 -0.17 -22.20
N ARG A 60 -33.57 -0.15 -20.93
CA ARG A 60 -34.75 0.61 -20.49
C ARG A 60 -34.45 1.92 -19.78
N GLY A 61 -33.19 2.18 -19.38
CA GLY A 61 -32.78 3.42 -18.71
C GLY A 61 -33.47 3.67 -17.37
N THR A 62 -33.79 2.62 -16.60
CA THR A 62 -34.63 2.71 -15.39
C THR A 62 -33.88 2.43 -14.09
N GLU A 63 -32.90 1.54 -14.09
CA GLU A 63 -32.05 1.22 -12.93
C GLU A 63 -30.62 0.87 -13.36
N ALA A 64 -29.66 1.09 -12.46
CA ALA A 64 -28.25 0.78 -12.63
C ALA A 64 -28.03 -0.75 -12.77
N PRO A 65 -27.36 -1.26 -13.81
CA PRO A 65 -26.80 -2.60 -13.77
C PRO A 65 -25.84 -2.77 -12.59
N VAL A 66 -25.88 -3.94 -11.97
CA VAL A 66 -24.99 -4.30 -10.85
C VAL A 66 -24.00 -5.34 -11.31
N VAL A 67 -22.72 -5.04 -11.16
CA VAL A 67 -21.62 -5.98 -11.35
C VAL A 67 -21.25 -6.59 -10.02
N LYS A 68 -21.22 -7.93 -9.99
CA LYS A 68 -20.69 -8.68 -8.87
C LYS A 68 -19.63 -9.64 -9.36
N ALA A 69 -18.44 -9.53 -8.81
CA ALA A 69 -17.32 -10.42 -9.07
C ALA A 69 -16.89 -11.12 -7.77
N LEU A 70 -16.67 -12.43 -7.82
CA LEU A 70 -16.29 -13.28 -6.69
C LEU A 70 -15.05 -14.09 -7.02
N GLY A 71 -14.25 -14.38 -5.99
CA GLY A 71 -13.00 -15.14 -6.14
C GLY A 71 -12.04 -14.44 -7.10
N VAL A 72 -12.05 -13.10 -7.12
CA VAL A 72 -11.23 -12.35 -8.05
C VAL A 72 -9.78 -12.40 -7.57
N SER A 73 -8.88 -12.85 -8.45
CA SER A 73 -7.45 -12.72 -8.26
C SER A 73 -6.86 -11.84 -9.34
N LEU A 74 -5.98 -10.93 -8.96
CA LEU A 74 -5.20 -10.11 -9.88
C LEU A 74 -3.71 -10.37 -9.63
N GLN A 75 -2.93 -10.52 -10.70
CA GLN A 75 -1.49 -10.71 -10.61
C GLN A 75 -0.76 -9.89 -11.68
N SER A 76 0.18 -9.06 -11.23
CA SER A 76 1.20 -8.36 -12.03
C SER A 76 2.48 -8.21 -11.21
N GLU A 77 3.58 -7.75 -11.82
CA GLU A 77 4.90 -7.71 -11.15
C GLU A 77 4.97 -6.87 -9.87
N PRO A 78 4.15 -5.81 -9.64
CA PRO A 78 4.08 -5.17 -8.33
C PRO A 78 2.82 -5.49 -7.52
N ILE A 79 1.78 -6.07 -8.12
CA ILE A 79 0.46 -6.19 -7.48
C ILE A 79 -0.03 -7.63 -7.51
N LYS A 80 -0.37 -8.16 -6.34
CA LYS A 80 -1.14 -9.41 -6.24
C LYS A 80 -2.35 -9.17 -5.35
N ALA A 81 -3.54 -9.46 -5.85
CA ALA A 81 -4.75 -9.45 -5.04
C ALA A 81 -5.39 -10.84 -5.10
N GLN A 82 -5.86 -11.36 -3.98
CA GLN A 82 -6.42 -12.70 -3.88
C GLN A 82 -7.75 -12.71 -3.14
N ASP A 83 -8.63 -13.59 -3.58
CA ASP A 83 -9.98 -13.82 -3.05
C ASP A 83 -10.76 -12.52 -2.90
N CYS A 84 -10.68 -11.67 -3.92
CA CYS A 84 -11.38 -10.41 -3.93
C CYS A 84 -12.86 -10.59 -4.30
N ARG A 85 -13.68 -9.76 -3.67
CA ARG A 85 -15.09 -9.55 -3.98
C ARG A 85 -15.27 -8.11 -4.40
N ILE A 86 -15.96 -7.92 -5.51
CA ILE A 86 -16.38 -6.60 -5.97
C ILE A 86 -17.90 -6.65 -6.14
N ASN A 87 -18.58 -5.63 -5.65
CA ASN A 87 -20.01 -5.43 -5.85
C ASN A 87 -20.24 -3.94 -6.13
N ALA A 88 -20.63 -3.61 -7.36
CA ALA A 88 -20.75 -2.23 -7.80
C ALA A 88 -21.99 -2.03 -8.67
N ALA A 89 -22.78 -1.01 -8.34
CA ALA A 89 -23.80 -0.45 -9.20
C ALA A 89 -23.16 0.56 -10.16
N MET A 90 -23.54 0.49 -11.42
CA MET A 90 -22.98 1.32 -12.48
C MET A 90 -24.11 2.03 -13.23
N ASP A 91 -24.16 3.35 -13.14
CA ASP A 91 -25.12 4.17 -13.89
C ASP A 91 -24.53 4.57 -15.24
N PHE A 92 -25.33 4.42 -16.29
CA PHE A 92 -24.92 4.75 -17.66
C PHE A 92 -25.84 5.81 -18.27
N SER A 93 -25.25 6.78 -18.97
CA SER A 93 -25.93 7.72 -19.86
C SER A 93 -25.35 7.57 -21.26
N HIS A 94 -26.19 7.42 -22.28
CA HIS A 94 -25.75 7.26 -23.67
C HIS A 94 -24.62 6.21 -23.86
N LEU A 95 -24.70 5.08 -23.15
CA LEU A 95 -23.70 3.99 -23.13
C LEU A 95 -22.32 4.37 -22.54
N GLN A 96 -22.21 5.51 -21.86
CA GLN A 96 -21.04 5.92 -21.10
C GLN A 96 -21.29 5.75 -19.60
N LEU A 97 -20.28 5.29 -18.86
CA LEU A 97 -20.36 5.15 -17.40
C LEU A 97 -20.36 6.55 -16.76
N GLU A 98 -21.49 6.94 -16.20
CA GLU A 98 -21.66 8.20 -15.48
C GLU A 98 -21.16 8.06 -14.04
N THR A 99 -21.64 7.03 -13.33
CA THR A 99 -21.22 6.79 -11.95
C THR A 99 -21.04 5.31 -11.66
N LEU A 100 -20.12 5.01 -10.76
CA LEU A 100 -19.89 3.70 -10.17
C LEU A 100 -19.92 3.84 -8.65
N LYS A 101 -20.72 3.03 -7.97
CA LYS A 101 -20.79 2.98 -6.51
C LYS A 101 -20.84 1.55 -6.00
N GLY A 102 -20.05 1.23 -4.99
CA GLY A 102 -19.99 -0.15 -4.52
C GLY A 102 -19.06 -0.41 -3.36
N ASP A 103 -18.70 -1.68 -3.21
CA ASP A 103 -17.75 -2.18 -2.24
C ASP A 103 -16.73 -3.12 -2.91
N ALA A 104 -15.50 -3.05 -2.43
CA ALA A 104 -14.45 -4.02 -2.70
C ALA A 104 -13.95 -4.58 -1.39
N ALA A 105 -13.68 -5.89 -1.38
CA ALA A 105 -12.97 -6.55 -0.28
C ALA A 105 -12.01 -7.58 -0.85
N CYS A 106 -10.85 -7.74 -0.24
CA CYS A 106 -9.86 -8.76 -0.60
C CYS A 106 -9.29 -9.40 0.65
N ARG A 107 -9.15 -10.72 0.66
CA ARG A 107 -8.51 -11.42 1.78
C ARG A 107 -7.05 -11.04 1.91
N GLN A 108 -6.36 -10.97 0.77
CA GLN A 108 -4.95 -10.63 0.70
C GLN A 108 -4.68 -9.68 -0.47
N LEU A 109 -3.88 -8.66 -0.19
CA LEU A 109 -3.39 -7.71 -1.17
C LEU A 109 -1.89 -7.54 -0.95
N GLN A 110 -1.09 -7.79 -1.97
CA GLN A 110 0.34 -7.54 -1.98
C GLN A 110 0.63 -6.38 -2.93
N LEU A 111 1.31 -5.35 -2.43
CA LEU A 111 1.73 -4.18 -3.19
C LEU A 111 3.22 -3.97 -2.97
N ALA A 112 4.03 -4.06 -4.03
CA ALA A 112 5.48 -3.84 -3.98
C ALA A 112 6.14 -4.58 -2.80
N GLY A 113 5.96 -5.90 -2.73
CA GLY A 113 6.49 -6.74 -1.65
C GLY A 113 5.65 -6.76 -0.36
N ASN A 114 4.95 -5.67 -0.04
CA ASN A 114 4.21 -5.50 1.21
C ASN A 114 2.87 -6.23 1.21
N SER A 115 2.62 -7.02 2.26
CA SER A 115 1.41 -7.84 2.40
C SER A 115 0.39 -7.19 3.33
N PHE A 116 -0.79 -6.94 2.79
CA PHE A 116 -1.98 -6.43 3.46
C PHE A 116 -3.04 -7.52 3.53
N SER A 117 -3.76 -7.58 4.64
CA SER A 117 -4.81 -8.59 4.86
C SER A 117 -6.14 -7.96 5.24
N ASN A 118 -7.23 -8.62 4.87
CA ASN A 118 -8.60 -8.20 5.13
C ASN A 118 -8.88 -6.77 4.63
N PHE A 119 -8.44 -6.49 3.40
CA PHE A 119 -8.72 -5.21 2.75
C PHE A 119 -10.21 -5.06 2.48
N ALA A 120 -10.77 -3.90 2.79
CA ALA A 120 -12.12 -3.49 2.43
C ALA A 120 -12.14 -1.99 2.12
N ALA A 121 -12.96 -1.59 1.15
CA ALA A 121 -13.17 -0.20 0.79
C ALA A 121 -14.54 0.03 0.14
N GLN A 122 -15.05 1.24 0.25
CA GLN A 122 -16.19 1.72 -0.53
C GLN A 122 -15.68 2.32 -1.84
N LEU A 123 -16.31 1.96 -2.96
CA LEU A 123 -15.99 2.45 -4.28
C LEU A 123 -16.94 3.58 -4.69
N ASP A 124 -16.40 4.64 -5.25
CA ASP A 124 -17.11 5.75 -5.88
C ASP A 124 -16.31 6.18 -7.11
N GLY A 125 -16.93 6.40 -8.26
CA GLY A 125 -16.16 6.64 -9.49
C GLY A 125 -16.99 7.03 -10.70
N THR A 126 -16.29 7.30 -11.79
CA THR A 126 -16.83 7.50 -13.14
C THR A 126 -15.93 6.77 -14.14
N ALA A 127 -16.16 6.96 -15.45
CA ALA A 127 -15.22 6.49 -16.47
C ALA A 127 -13.80 7.10 -16.34
N GLU A 128 -13.65 8.26 -15.70
CA GLU A 128 -12.40 9.01 -15.65
C GLU A 128 -11.65 8.91 -14.32
N TRP A 129 -12.31 8.47 -13.25
CA TRP A 129 -11.68 8.37 -11.94
C TRP A 129 -12.34 7.31 -11.06
N LEU A 130 -11.59 6.82 -10.08
CA LEU A 130 -12.05 5.90 -9.04
C LEU A 130 -11.53 6.36 -7.69
N LYS A 131 -12.40 6.47 -6.70
CA LYS A 131 -12.08 6.73 -5.30
C LYS A 131 -12.46 5.53 -4.45
N MET A 132 -11.50 5.07 -3.65
CA MET A 132 -11.67 4.12 -2.57
C MET A 132 -11.76 4.91 -1.26
N LYS A 133 -12.94 4.92 -0.64
CA LYS A 133 -13.22 5.58 0.64
C LYS A 133 -13.28 4.56 1.76
N ASN A 134 -13.04 5.00 2.99
CA ASN A 134 -13.15 4.16 4.18
C ASN A 134 -12.36 2.85 4.02
N ILE A 135 -11.14 2.96 3.49
CA ILE A 135 -10.23 1.82 3.41
C ILE A 135 -10.03 1.29 4.83
N SER A 136 -10.12 -0.02 4.98
CA SER A 136 -9.78 -0.74 6.20
C SER A 136 -8.99 -1.98 5.80
N THR A 137 -7.79 -2.15 6.36
CA THR A 137 -6.94 -3.30 6.11
C THR A 137 -6.01 -3.54 7.30
N ARG A 138 -5.21 -4.59 7.26
CA ARG A 138 -4.15 -4.85 8.23
C ARG A 138 -2.80 -4.96 7.55
N TYR A 139 -1.81 -4.29 8.11
CA TYR A 139 -0.40 -4.32 7.69
C TYR A 139 0.46 -4.52 8.94
N LEU A 140 1.44 -5.43 8.91
CA LEU A 140 2.29 -5.77 10.07
C LEU A 140 1.48 -5.97 11.38
N ASN A 141 0.36 -6.70 11.27
CA ASN A 141 -0.61 -6.91 12.35
C ASN A 141 -1.29 -5.66 12.95
N GLY A 142 -1.00 -4.45 12.48
CA GLY A 142 -1.70 -3.24 12.87
C GLY A 142 -2.84 -2.86 11.90
N PRO A 143 -3.92 -2.23 12.37
CA PRO A 143 -4.94 -1.66 11.50
C PRO A 143 -4.41 -0.50 10.65
N VAL A 144 -4.88 -0.43 9.41
CA VAL A 144 -4.64 0.68 8.48
C VAL A 144 -5.98 1.16 7.95
N GLU A 145 -6.19 2.48 7.97
CA GLU A 145 -7.39 3.14 7.48
C GLU A 145 -7.05 4.29 6.53
N GLY A 146 -7.99 4.69 5.67
CA GLY A 146 -7.77 5.88 4.85
C GLY A 146 -8.57 5.92 3.55
N GLU A 147 -8.01 6.62 2.57
CA GLU A 147 -8.59 6.79 1.25
C GLU A 147 -7.53 6.70 0.15
N ALA A 148 -7.97 6.28 -1.04
CA ALA A 148 -7.17 6.32 -2.25
C ALA A 148 -8.00 6.84 -3.41
N ALA A 149 -7.41 7.59 -4.32
CA ALA A 149 -8.06 8.06 -5.54
C ALA A 149 -7.17 7.85 -6.75
N PHE A 150 -7.77 7.51 -7.88
CA PHE A 150 -7.12 7.21 -9.15
C PHE A 150 -7.79 7.99 -10.27
N GLY A 151 -7.01 8.58 -11.18
CA GLY A 151 -7.50 9.24 -12.38
C GLY A 151 -7.00 8.56 -13.66
N PHE A 152 -7.82 8.53 -14.71
CA PHE A 152 -7.59 7.76 -15.94
C PHE A 152 -7.54 8.60 -17.24
N SER A 153 -7.72 9.93 -17.16
CA SER A 153 -8.02 10.77 -18.33
C SER A 153 -6.86 10.96 -19.33
N GLN A 154 -5.59 10.76 -18.94
CA GLN A 154 -4.43 10.84 -19.83
C GLN A 154 -3.26 9.94 -19.40
N ALA A 155 -2.97 9.91 -18.10
CA ALA A 155 -2.03 9.02 -17.45
C ALA A 155 -2.65 8.59 -16.11
N LEU A 156 -2.38 7.36 -15.67
CA LEU A 156 -2.90 6.87 -14.40
C LEU A 156 -2.29 7.71 -13.26
N SER A 157 -3.07 8.62 -12.68
CA SER A 157 -2.68 9.40 -11.50
C SER A 157 -3.20 8.73 -10.24
N TYR A 158 -2.52 8.96 -9.12
CA TYR A 158 -2.94 8.46 -7.82
C TYR A 158 -2.76 9.47 -6.69
N VAL A 159 -3.59 9.33 -5.68
CA VAL A 159 -3.48 9.98 -4.37
C VAL A 159 -3.79 8.94 -3.30
N PHE A 160 -2.93 8.84 -2.29
CA PHE A 160 -3.10 8.02 -1.10
C PHE A 160 -3.05 8.90 0.14
N ASP A 161 -3.96 8.65 1.08
CA ASP A 161 -3.93 9.18 2.43
C ASP A 161 -4.31 8.05 3.38
N LEU A 162 -3.31 7.46 4.04
CA LEU A 162 -3.44 6.31 4.90
C LEU A 162 -2.97 6.65 6.31
N ARG A 163 -3.59 6.03 7.30
CA ARG A 163 -3.23 6.11 8.72
C ARG A 163 -3.02 4.71 9.24
N PHE A 164 -1.93 4.53 9.96
CA PHE A 164 -1.60 3.28 10.61
C PHE A 164 -1.69 3.48 12.11
N HIS A 165 -2.33 2.52 12.78
CA HIS A 165 -2.37 2.51 14.24
C HIS A 165 -1.82 1.18 14.72
N ASP A 166 -1.12 1.22 15.84
CA ASP A 166 -0.62 0.06 16.56
C ASP A 166 0.13 -0.95 15.68
N LEU A 167 0.96 -0.49 14.73
CA LEU A 167 1.80 -1.36 13.91
C LEU A 167 2.84 -2.03 14.82
N ALA A 168 2.73 -3.36 14.97
CA ALA A 168 3.64 -4.12 15.81
C ALA A 168 4.88 -4.53 15.01
N LEU A 169 5.98 -3.83 15.24
CA LEU A 169 7.31 -4.22 14.78
C LEU A 169 7.85 -5.28 15.73
N ASP A 170 8.04 -6.51 15.25
CA ASP A 170 8.57 -7.63 16.03
C ASP A 170 9.95 -8.09 15.54
N GLU A 171 10.58 -9.01 16.27
CA GLU A 171 11.91 -9.52 15.92
C GLU A 171 11.96 -10.30 14.59
N ASN A 172 10.82 -10.82 14.12
CA ASN A 172 10.71 -11.62 12.91
C ASN A 172 10.41 -10.77 11.67
N MET A 173 9.87 -9.57 11.87
CA MET A 173 9.63 -8.58 10.83
C MET A 173 10.84 -7.63 10.82
N PHE A 174 11.74 -7.77 9.84
CA PHE A 174 12.86 -6.83 9.57
C PHE A 174 14.11 -6.98 10.48
N ASP A 175 14.68 -8.19 10.57
CA ASP A 175 15.94 -8.53 11.31
C ASP A 175 16.05 -7.95 12.74
N GLY A 176 14.90 -7.69 13.38
CA GLY A 176 14.76 -7.26 14.77
C GLY A 176 15.54 -6.00 15.15
N SER A 177 15.81 -5.10 14.19
CA SER A 177 16.60 -3.89 14.41
C SER A 177 15.86 -2.83 15.23
N VAL A 178 14.53 -2.76 15.03
CA VAL A 178 13.61 -1.92 15.82
C VAL A 178 12.41 -2.79 16.20
N ILE A 179 12.08 -2.82 17.50
CA ILE A 179 10.94 -3.56 18.04
C ILE A 179 10.05 -2.56 18.75
N GLY A 180 8.75 -2.62 18.53
CA GLY A 180 7.83 -1.70 19.20
C GLY A 180 6.49 -1.58 18.51
N VAL A 181 5.72 -0.60 18.98
CA VAL A 181 4.46 -0.22 18.38
C VAL A 181 4.67 1.12 17.68
N VAL A 182 4.16 1.27 16.47
CA VAL A 182 4.27 2.52 15.69
C VAL A 182 2.89 2.94 15.20
N ASN A 183 2.59 4.22 15.36
CA ASN A 183 1.47 4.91 14.74
C ASN A 183 1.98 5.82 13.63
N GLY A 184 1.15 6.16 12.67
CA GLY A 184 1.63 7.07 11.64
C GLY A 184 0.65 7.38 10.53
N THR A 185 1.11 8.18 9.58
CA THR A 185 0.39 8.54 8.37
C THR A 185 1.28 8.36 7.15
N PHE A 186 0.70 7.94 6.04
CA PHE A 186 1.34 7.87 4.74
C PHE A 186 0.50 8.65 3.74
N GLN A 187 1.09 9.67 3.15
CA GLN A 187 0.48 10.48 2.12
C GLN A 187 1.36 10.42 0.89
N ALA A 188 0.78 10.11 -0.26
CA ALA A 188 1.51 10.06 -1.52
C ALA A 188 0.64 10.50 -2.69
N ASN A 189 1.24 11.17 -3.67
CA ASN A 189 0.58 11.44 -4.93
C ASN A 189 1.55 11.40 -6.11
N GLY A 190 1.04 11.07 -7.28
CA GLY A 190 1.86 10.86 -8.45
C GLY A 190 1.09 10.40 -9.68
N PHE A 191 1.85 9.89 -10.63
CA PHE A 191 1.45 9.19 -11.84
C PHE A 191 2.09 7.81 -11.85
N ALA A 192 1.60 6.88 -12.67
CA ALA A 192 2.08 5.50 -12.74
C ALA A 192 3.61 5.38 -12.88
N ASP A 193 4.23 6.30 -13.61
CA ASP A 193 5.67 6.36 -13.89
C ASP A 193 6.45 7.30 -12.95
N ARG A 194 5.75 8.11 -12.12
CA ARG A 194 6.38 9.19 -11.36
C ARG A 194 5.72 9.47 -10.01
N LEU A 195 6.52 9.49 -8.95
CA LEU A 195 6.10 10.01 -7.65
C LEU A 195 6.28 11.54 -7.59
N ASN A 196 5.19 12.29 -7.41
CA ASN A 196 5.23 13.75 -7.32
C ASN A 196 5.62 14.19 -5.92
N ASN A 197 4.96 13.65 -4.90
CA ASN A 197 5.24 13.92 -3.50
C ASN A 197 4.91 12.70 -2.63
N PHE A 198 5.59 12.58 -1.51
CA PHE A 198 5.18 11.69 -0.42
C PHE A 198 5.63 12.25 0.93
N GLU A 199 4.87 11.90 1.96
CA GLU A 199 5.20 12.16 3.36
C GLU A 199 4.78 10.94 4.19
N ILE A 200 5.68 10.52 5.08
CA ILE A 200 5.44 9.45 6.04
C ILE A 200 5.80 9.99 7.40
N VAL A 201 4.82 10.00 8.29
CA VAL A 201 5.03 10.40 9.69
C VAL A 201 4.85 9.15 10.53
N MET A 202 5.82 8.85 11.38
CA MET A 202 5.78 7.72 12.29
C MET A 202 6.08 8.18 13.71
N ASP A 203 5.22 7.76 14.64
CA ASP A 203 5.33 8.01 16.07
C ASP A 203 5.38 6.67 16.80
N ALA A 204 6.43 6.47 17.57
CA ALA A 204 6.61 5.29 18.40
C ALA A 204 6.49 5.71 19.87
N PRO A 205 5.40 5.32 20.57
CA PRO A 205 5.24 5.60 21.99
C PRO A 205 6.24 4.80 22.83
N SER A 206 6.30 5.10 24.13
CA SER A 206 7.24 4.51 25.07
C SER A 206 7.20 2.99 25.10
N GLY A 207 8.37 2.36 25.23
CA GLY A 207 8.50 0.91 25.41
C GLY A 207 9.07 0.18 24.19
N ALA A 208 9.32 0.92 23.11
CA ALA A 208 9.97 0.40 21.95
C ALA A 208 11.51 0.36 22.14
N LYS A 209 12.16 -0.50 21.36
CA LYS A 209 13.56 -0.92 21.51
C LYS A 209 14.27 -0.82 20.18
N ILE A 210 15.51 -0.37 20.21
CA ILE A 210 16.41 -0.36 19.05
C ILE A 210 17.63 -1.19 19.37
N LYS A 211 18.11 -1.96 18.39
CA LYS A 211 19.36 -2.72 18.52
C LYS A 211 20.50 -1.75 18.77
N SER A 212 21.23 -1.95 19.87
CA SER A 212 22.23 -0.98 20.32
C SER A 212 23.34 -0.76 19.30
N GLY A 213 23.63 -1.75 18.45
CA GLY A 213 24.61 -1.63 17.37
C GLY A 213 24.34 -0.47 16.40
N LEU A 214 23.07 -0.09 16.17
CA LEU A 214 22.71 1.06 15.33
C LEU A 214 23.14 2.40 15.93
N LEU A 215 23.36 2.42 17.25
CA LEU A 215 23.78 3.60 18.00
C LEU A 215 25.31 3.71 18.13
N GLN A 216 26.07 2.80 17.54
CA GLN A 216 27.55 2.76 17.64
C GLN A 216 28.20 4.07 17.15
N SER A 217 27.63 4.70 16.11
CA SER A 217 28.12 5.98 15.56
C SER A 217 28.06 7.13 16.55
N LEU A 218 27.27 7.01 17.63
CA LEU A 218 27.10 8.05 18.65
C LEU A 218 28.17 7.99 19.73
N VAL A 219 28.79 6.83 19.94
CA VAL A 219 29.80 6.59 20.99
C VAL A 219 30.93 7.64 20.98
N PRO A 220 31.51 8.03 19.83
CA PRO A 220 32.57 9.04 19.78
C PRO A 220 32.14 10.44 20.25
N TYR A 221 30.85 10.77 20.13
CA TYR A 221 30.30 12.07 20.49
C TYR A 221 29.89 12.16 21.98
N LEU A 222 29.89 11.03 22.69
CA LEU A 222 29.59 10.98 24.11
C LEU A 222 30.86 11.22 24.95
N PRO A 223 30.78 12.00 26.07
CA PRO A 223 31.92 12.24 26.93
C PRO A 223 32.54 10.93 27.41
N ALA A 224 33.87 10.80 27.28
CA ALA A 224 34.62 9.56 27.53
C ALA A 224 34.42 8.96 28.95
N LYS A 225 34.09 9.79 29.94
CA LYS A 225 33.85 9.37 31.34
C LYS A 225 32.38 9.33 31.74
N SER A 226 31.45 9.55 30.81
CA SER A 226 30.02 9.53 31.13
C SER A 226 29.53 8.09 31.38
N ASP A 227 28.63 7.92 32.35
CA ASP A 227 27.96 6.63 32.59
C ASP A 227 27.10 6.21 31.41
N VAL A 228 26.58 7.19 30.66
CA VAL A 228 25.85 6.99 29.40
C VAL A 228 26.68 6.23 28.38
N ARG A 229 27.91 6.71 28.10
CA ARG A 229 28.81 6.07 27.15
C ARG A 229 29.12 4.63 27.55
N LYS A 230 29.42 4.39 28.83
CA LYS A 230 29.69 3.04 29.37
C LYS A 230 28.50 2.10 29.19
N ARG A 231 27.27 2.59 29.45
CA ARG A 231 26.04 1.80 29.28
C ARG A 231 25.80 1.46 27.81
N LEU A 232 26.00 2.42 26.91
CA LEU A 232 25.85 2.22 25.48
C LEU A 232 26.89 1.23 24.92
N GLU A 233 28.18 1.43 25.22
CA GLU A 233 29.26 0.53 24.81
C GLU A 233 29.04 -0.91 25.35
N LYS A 234 28.54 -1.05 26.59
CA LYS A 234 28.17 -2.35 27.16
C LYS A 234 27.00 -3.00 26.43
N ALA A 235 25.95 -2.23 26.10
CA ALA A 235 24.81 -2.74 25.34
C ALA A 235 25.26 -3.20 23.94
N ILE A 236 26.11 -2.42 23.26
CA ILE A 236 26.66 -2.77 21.95
C ILE A 236 27.49 -4.05 22.01
N ALA A 237 28.41 -4.16 22.98
CA ALA A 237 29.21 -5.37 23.16
C ALA A 237 28.35 -6.62 23.43
N ALA A 238 27.20 -6.45 24.09
CA ALA A 238 26.25 -7.53 24.36
C ALA A 238 25.28 -7.81 23.20
N SER A 239 25.37 -7.07 22.08
CA SER A 239 24.34 -7.09 21.01
C SER A 239 22.92 -6.91 21.55
N GLY A 240 22.79 -6.06 22.57
CA GLY A 240 21.54 -5.84 23.29
C GLY A 240 20.65 -4.80 22.63
N TYR A 241 19.66 -4.37 23.40
CA TYR A 241 18.68 -3.36 23.00
C TYR A 241 18.78 -2.14 23.90
N VAL A 242 18.48 -0.98 23.33
CA VAL A 242 18.25 0.27 24.04
C VAL A 242 16.77 0.62 23.95
N TYR A 243 16.15 0.89 25.09
CA TYR A 243 14.79 1.39 25.15
C TYR A 243 14.76 2.87 24.76
N TYR A 244 13.79 3.25 23.94
CA TYR A 244 13.47 4.65 23.70
C TYR A 244 12.09 4.98 24.26
N ASP A 245 11.98 6.17 24.85
CA ASP A 245 10.75 6.65 25.48
C ASP A 245 9.78 7.22 24.45
N THR A 246 10.31 7.84 23.41
CA THR A 246 9.55 8.38 22.28
C THR A 246 10.42 8.36 21.04
N GLY A 247 9.86 7.91 19.92
CA GLY A 247 10.43 8.08 18.59
C GLY A 247 9.47 8.85 17.71
N HIS A 248 9.98 9.79 16.93
CA HIS A 248 9.24 10.48 15.88
C HIS A 248 10.09 10.47 14.63
N ALA A 249 9.53 10.13 13.48
CA ALA A 249 10.25 10.12 12.22
C ALA A 249 9.37 10.68 11.10
N VAL A 250 9.93 11.62 10.34
CA VAL A 250 9.27 12.21 9.16
C VAL A 250 10.12 11.91 7.94
N PHE A 251 9.56 11.16 7.00
CA PHE A 251 10.16 10.88 5.71
C PHE A 251 9.42 11.69 4.66
N ARG A 252 10.12 12.49 3.87
CA ARG A 252 9.50 13.33 2.86
C ARG A 252 10.37 13.44 1.64
N LYS A 253 9.75 13.70 0.49
CA LYS A 253 10.47 14.04 -0.72
C LYS A 253 11.21 15.37 -0.54
N SER A 254 12.52 15.38 -0.77
CA SER A 254 13.38 16.57 -0.68
C SER A 254 13.81 17.11 -2.05
N GLY A 255 13.68 16.30 -3.12
CA GLY A 255 14.07 16.64 -4.49
C GLY A 255 13.49 15.65 -5.50
N VAL A 256 13.88 15.75 -6.79
CA VAL A 256 13.26 14.95 -7.87
C VAL A 256 13.37 13.44 -7.59
N ASN A 257 14.55 12.99 -7.17
CA ASN A 257 14.87 11.60 -6.82
C ASN A 257 15.49 11.50 -5.41
N THR A 258 15.17 12.43 -4.50
CA THR A 258 15.72 12.43 -3.15
C THR A 258 14.62 12.51 -2.11
N ALA A 259 14.83 11.78 -1.02
CA ALA A 259 14.03 11.78 0.18
C ALA A 259 14.91 12.17 1.36
N SER A 260 14.34 12.88 2.32
CA SER A 260 14.98 13.15 3.61
C SER A 260 14.17 12.52 4.72
N ALA A 261 14.86 11.95 5.70
CA ALA A 261 14.30 11.41 6.91
C ALA A 261 14.78 12.24 8.10
N ASP A 262 13.85 12.90 8.78
CA ASP A 262 14.10 13.61 10.04
C ASP A 262 13.63 12.71 11.18
N ILE A 263 14.57 12.15 11.94
CA ILE A 263 14.26 11.20 13.02
C ILE A 263 14.63 11.85 14.36
N HIS A 264 13.70 11.81 15.31
CA HIS A 264 13.85 12.28 16.67
C HIS A 264 13.62 11.12 17.64
N LEU A 265 14.69 10.63 18.26
CA LEU A 265 14.61 9.59 19.29
C LEU A 265 15.00 10.17 20.65
N THR A 266 14.19 9.93 21.66
CA THR A 266 14.51 10.28 23.05
C THR A 266 14.67 9.01 23.87
N ALA A 267 15.83 8.87 24.52
CA ALA A 267 16.11 7.82 25.48
C ALA A 267 16.58 8.43 26.80
N ARG A 268 15.66 8.61 27.74
CA ARG A 268 15.88 9.17 29.08
C ARG A 268 16.87 8.36 29.89
N GLU A 269 16.86 7.03 29.76
CA GLU A 269 17.83 6.15 30.43
C GLU A 269 19.28 6.46 30.04
N LEU A 270 19.46 6.94 28.81
CA LEU A 270 20.74 7.39 28.28
C LEU A 270 20.91 8.91 28.40
N ASN A 271 19.89 9.68 28.77
CA ASN A 271 19.88 11.14 28.69
C ASN A 271 20.35 11.63 27.31
N VAL A 272 19.90 10.95 26.26
CA VAL A 272 20.28 11.22 24.87
C VAL A 272 19.05 11.60 24.07
N ILE A 273 19.17 12.69 23.32
CA ILE A 273 18.25 13.09 22.25
C ILE A 273 19.01 12.91 20.95
N LEU A 274 18.49 12.06 20.06
CA LEU A 274 19.06 11.79 18.74
C LEU A 274 18.20 12.43 17.68
N ASN A 275 18.82 13.30 16.89
CA ASN A 275 18.17 13.97 15.77
C ASN A 275 18.92 13.69 14.45
N PRO A 276 19.09 12.42 14.01
CA PRO A 276 19.73 12.17 12.73
C PRO A 276 18.83 12.66 11.58
N VAL A 277 19.48 13.28 10.59
CA VAL A 277 18.89 13.59 9.29
C VAL A 277 19.56 12.66 8.28
N ILE A 278 18.77 11.90 7.54
CA ILE A 278 19.27 10.94 6.55
C ILE A 278 18.71 11.33 5.19
N ASP A 279 19.61 11.64 4.26
CA ASP A 279 19.26 11.85 2.86
C ASP A 279 19.45 10.55 2.08
N VAL A 280 18.43 10.16 1.34
CA VAL A 280 18.38 8.92 0.55
C VAL A 280 17.96 9.22 -0.88
N ASN A 281 18.60 8.57 -1.83
CA ASN A 281 18.17 8.60 -3.22
C ASN A 281 17.00 7.63 -3.40
N ILE A 282 15.88 8.12 -3.92
CA ILE A 282 14.69 7.35 -4.28
C ILE A 282 14.49 7.42 -5.80
N GLU A 283 15.30 6.65 -6.52
CA GLU A 283 15.07 6.42 -7.95
C GLU A 283 14.02 5.31 -8.12
N GLY A 284 12.93 5.54 -8.87
CA GLY A 284 11.97 4.48 -9.23
C GLY A 284 10.53 4.58 -8.68
N GLY A 285 10.10 5.72 -8.12
CA GLY A 285 8.69 5.98 -7.82
C GLY A 285 8.18 5.37 -6.49
N LEU A 286 6.92 4.95 -6.43
CA LEU A 286 6.24 4.50 -5.20
C LEU A 286 6.85 3.21 -4.63
N GLN A 287 7.29 2.29 -5.50
CA GLN A 287 7.96 1.06 -5.12
C GLN A 287 9.23 1.36 -4.32
N SER A 288 10.08 2.26 -4.81
CA SER A 288 11.31 2.68 -4.13
C SER A 288 11.04 3.34 -2.77
N VAL A 289 9.89 4.00 -2.59
CA VAL A 289 9.47 4.53 -1.28
C VAL A 289 9.12 3.42 -0.30
N PHE A 290 8.43 2.38 -0.75
CA PHE A 290 8.15 1.21 0.09
C PHE A 290 9.41 0.39 0.39
N GLU A 291 10.30 0.22 -0.59
CA GLU A 291 11.62 -0.41 -0.38
C GLU A 291 12.50 0.43 0.56
N MET A 292 12.43 1.76 0.50
CA MET A 292 13.12 2.65 1.43
C MET A 292 12.62 2.48 2.87
N LEU A 293 11.30 2.33 3.07
CA LEU A 293 10.76 2.00 4.40
C LEU A 293 11.33 0.68 4.91
N GLU A 294 11.40 -0.33 4.05
CA GLU A 294 12.03 -1.60 4.38
C GLU A 294 13.52 -1.42 4.70
N PHE A 295 14.27 -0.61 3.95
CA PHE A 295 15.68 -0.30 4.21
C PHE A 295 15.92 0.32 5.59
N PHE A 296 15.09 1.30 6.00
CA PHE A 296 15.22 1.91 7.32
C PHE A 296 14.84 0.97 8.46
N LEU A 297 13.98 0.01 8.19
CA LEU A 297 13.57 -1.01 9.15
C LEU A 297 14.51 -2.24 9.13
N ASN A 298 15.27 -2.44 8.05
CA ASN A 298 16.14 -3.59 7.77
C ASN A 298 17.47 -3.20 7.08
N PRO A 299 18.50 -2.74 7.83
CA PRO A 299 19.72 -2.17 7.25
C PRO A 299 20.72 -3.20 6.64
N LYS A 300 20.45 -4.51 6.71
CA LYS A 300 21.39 -5.55 6.21
C LYS A 300 21.30 -5.88 4.72
N GLY A 301 20.38 -5.26 3.98
CA GLY A 301 20.22 -5.50 2.53
C GLY A 301 21.42 -5.11 1.64
N GLN A 302 22.58 -4.74 2.19
CA GLN A 302 23.77 -4.34 1.43
C GLN A 302 24.96 -5.30 1.48
N GLU A 303 24.90 -6.42 2.22
CA GLU A 303 26.00 -7.40 2.19
C GLU A 303 25.86 -8.47 1.08
N GLU A 304 24.76 -8.48 0.30
CA GLU A 304 24.53 -9.49 -0.76
C GLU A 304 24.03 -8.94 -2.12
N SER A 305 24.31 -7.68 -2.46
CA SER A 305 24.08 -7.13 -3.82
C SER A 305 25.36 -6.64 -4.48
#